data_AF-A0A933N433-F1
#
_entry.id   AF-A0A933N433-F1
#
_cell.length_a   1.000
_cell.length_b   1.000
_cell.length_c   1.000
_cell.angle_alpha   90.00
_cell.angle_beta   90.00
_cell.angle_gamma   90.00
#
_symmetry.space_group_name_H-M   'P 1'
#
loop_
_entity.id
_entity.type
_entity.pdbx_description
1 polymer ?
#
loop_
_entity_poly.entity_id
_entity_poly.type
_entity_poly.pdbx_seq_one_letter_code
_entity_poly.pdbx_strand_id
1 'polypeptide(L)'
;MKKIIFAAVLFSGFCLTAAAVHAQAERARGKSPKGQGRKTTQMDRTLLKKACKDDLNKFCKGIRSGLNKAKCLKKHDSKLASDCKKALKTLPAEPESGSVEQQAGAALQKACKDDISKFCEGVESDLKKGKCLKKNESILSPGCAKTLKSLPPPPQEDTPEKGSSGRQGVEAALQKTCKDDISKFCKGIEFGLKQGSCLMENESELSDGCAKTLKSLPPPDQEGVSGKGGAGDYLNSRK
;
A
#
# COMPACT_ATOMS: atom_id res chain seq x y z
N MET A 1 56.49 -15.61 53.76
CA MET A 1 56.99 -16.15 52.48
C MET A 1 56.01 -15.67 51.40
N LYS A 2 56.34 -14.57 50.71
CA LYS A 2 56.89 -14.50 49.33
C LYS A 2 55.83 -14.86 48.27
N LYS A 3 55.50 -14.07 47.24
CA LYS A 3 55.87 -12.73 46.76
C LYS A 3 54.79 -12.33 45.73
N ILE A 4 54.37 -11.07 45.76
CA ILE A 4 53.65 -10.36 44.70
C ILE A 4 54.65 -10.14 43.54
N ILE A 5 54.28 -10.44 42.29
CA ILE A 5 55.04 -10.01 41.11
C ILE A 5 54.09 -9.44 40.06
N PHE A 6 54.21 -8.12 39.89
CA PHE A 6 53.77 -7.31 38.76
C PHE A 6 54.60 -7.66 37.51
N ALA A 7 53.96 -7.72 36.34
CA ALA A 7 54.61 -7.54 35.03
C ALA A 7 53.76 -6.51 34.25
N ALA A 8 54.08 -5.23 34.32
CA ALA A 8 55.10 -4.52 33.54
C ALA A 8 54.78 -4.51 32.03
N VAL A 9 53.91 -3.57 31.67
CA VAL A 9 53.69 -3.08 30.30
C VAL A 9 54.93 -2.29 29.90
N LEU A 10 55.73 -2.81 28.97
CA LEU A 10 56.83 -2.09 28.37
C LEU A 10 56.37 -1.41 27.07
N PHE A 11 56.20 -0.10 27.19
CA PHE A 11 56.21 0.86 26.09
C PHE A 11 57.65 1.00 25.58
N SER A 12 57.90 0.66 24.32
CA SER A 12 59.08 1.15 23.60
C SER A 12 58.74 1.17 22.11
N GLY A 13 58.52 2.38 21.60
CA GLY A 13 58.20 2.65 20.22
C GLY A 13 59.37 2.41 19.28
N PHE A 14 59.04 2.10 18.03
CA PHE A 14 59.94 2.31 16.90
C PHE A 14 59.13 2.87 15.73
N CYS A 15 59.39 4.14 15.43
CA CYS A 15 59.12 4.78 14.15
C CYS A 15 59.94 4.11 13.04
N LEU A 16 59.46 4.27 11.79
CA LEU A 16 60.02 3.94 10.45
C LEU A 16 59.13 2.91 9.74
N THR A 17 58.65 3.07 8.51
CA THR A 17 58.75 4.11 7.49
C THR A 17 57.70 3.80 6.43
N ALA A 18 57.15 4.85 5.81
CA ALA A 18 56.25 4.75 4.67
C ALA A 18 56.96 4.20 3.43
N ALA A 19 56.45 3.09 2.86
CA ALA A 19 56.46 2.82 1.42
C ALA A 19 55.59 1.60 1.10
N ALA A 20 54.61 1.82 0.21
CA ALA A 20 54.04 0.84 -0.71
C ALA A 20 53.42 -0.45 -0.14
N VAL A 21 52.10 -0.41 0.09
CA VAL A 21 51.18 -1.29 -0.66
C VAL A 21 49.78 -0.67 -0.67
N HIS A 22 49.51 0.08 -1.74
CA HIS A 22 48.15 0.38 -2.19
C HIS A 22 47.50 -0.94 -2.64
N ALA A 23 46.53 -1.43 -1.90
CA ALA A 23 45.55 -2.38 -2.42
C ALA A 23 44.17 -1.97 -1.91
N GLN A 24 43.36 -1.51 -2.87
CA GLN A 24 42.03 -0.95 -2.67
C GLN A 24 41.04 -2.03 -2.25
N ALA A 25 40.14 -1.69 -1.33
CA ALA A 25 38.87 -2.40 -1.14
C ALA A 25 37.75 -1.42 -0.75
N GLU A 26 37.57 -0.35 -1.51
CA GLU A 26 36.32 0.39 -1.56
C GLU A 26 35.39 -0.30 -2.57
N ARG A 27 34.34 -0.98 -2.08
CA ARG A 27 32.97 -1.02 -2.65
C ARG A 27 32.17 -2.20 -2.08
N ALA A 28 31.41 -1.93 -1.04
CA ALA A 28 30.12 -2.60 -0.82
C ALA A 28 29.09 -1.58 -0.33
N ARG A 29 28.87 -0.51 -1.12
CA ARG A 29 27.55 0.13 -1.13
C ARG A 29 26.56 -0.92 -1.61
N GLY A 30 25.92 -1.60 -0.66
CA GLY A 30 24.76 -2.44 -0.91
C GLY A 30 23.72 -1.59 -1.62
N LYS A 31 23.60 -1.77 -2.94
CA LYS A 31 22.39 -1.38 -3.67
C LYS A 31 21.25 -2.13 -3.00
N SER A 32 20.42 -1.40 -2.28
CA SER A 32 19.06 -1.85 -1.97
C SER A 32 18.45 -2.38 -3.27
N PRO A 33 18.00 -3.65 -3.32
CA PRO A 33 17.36 -4.18 -4.51
C PRO A 33 16.09 -3.36 -4.73
N LYS A 34 16.13 -2.49 -5.76
CA LYS A 34 14.94 -1.83 -6.28
C LYS A 34 13.88 -2.89 -6.54
N GLY A 35 12.73 -2.70 -5.90
CA GLY A 35 11.45 -3.38 -6.12
C GLY A 35 11.54 -4.65 -6.96
N GLN A 36 11.75 -5.79 -6.30
CA GLN A 36 11.30 -7.05 -6.89
C GLN A 36 9.78 -7.07 -6.77
N GLY A 37 9.11 -6.51 -7.77
CA GLY A 37 7.79 -6.98 -8.15
C GLY A 37 7.87 -8.49 -8.37
N ARG A 38 7.47 -9.24 -7.36
CA ARG A 38 6.97 -10.62 -7.37
C ARG A 38 7.28 -11.41 -8.66
N LYS A 39 8.55 -11.77 -8.91
CA LYS A 39 8.96 -12.75 -9.94
C LYS A 39 8.96 -14.20 -9.45
N THR A 40 8.53 -14.45 -8.21
CA THR A 40 8.43 -15.81 -7.63
C THR A 40 7.16 -16.55 -8.09
N THR A 41 6.14 -15.86 -8.60
CA THR A 41 4.83 -16.48 -8.84
C THR A 41 4.70 -17.32 -10.10
N GLN A 42 5.54 -17.11 -11.12
CA GLN A 42 5.35 -17.76 -12.43
C GLN A 42 6.06 -19.12 -12.54
N MET A 43 7.29 -19.20 -12.04
CA MET A 43 8.10 -20.43 -12.00
C MET A 43 7.48 -21.45 -11.04
N ASP A 44 7.11 -21.02 -9.82
CA ASP A 44 6.52 -21.87 -8.79
C ASP A 44 5.16 -22.44 -9.19
N ARG A 45 4.35 -21.64 -9.90
CA ARG A 45 3.01 -22.06 -10.37
C ARG A 45 3.08 -23.07 -11.53
N THR A 46 4.16 -23.06 -12.30
CA THR A 46 4.38 -24.00 -13.40
C THR A 46 4.85 -25.36 -12.87
N LEU A 47 5.78 -25.35 -11.90
CA LEU A 47 6.23 -26.55 -11.19
C LEU A 47 5.05 -27.24 -10.46
N LEU A 48 4.22 -26.46 -9.76
CA LEU A 48 3.03 -26.98 -9.09
C LEU A 48 2.05 -27.66 -10.05
N LYS A 49 1.76 -27.03 -11.20
CA LYS A 49 0.85 -27.62 -12.20
C LYS A 49 1.37 -28.94 -12.75
N LYS A 50 2.70 -29.08 -12.92
CA LYS A 50 3.33 -30.28 -13.42
C LYS A 50 3.30 -31.40 -12.37
N ALA A 51 3.74 -31.11 -11.15
CA ALA A 51 3.83 -32.08 -10.06
C ALA A 51 2.46 -32.53 -9.53
N CYS A 52 1.45 -31.65 -9.59
CA CYS A 52 0.12 -31.91 -9.06
C CYS A 52 -0.93 -32.20 -10.14
N LYS A 53 -0.56 -32.50 -11.39
CA LYS A 53 -1.51 -32.62 -12.50
C LYS A 53 -2.64 -33.62 -12.20
N ASP A 54 -2.28 -34.82 -11.75
CA ASP A 54 -3.25 -35.89 -11.50
C ASP A 54 -4.06 -35.64 -10.23
N ASP A 55 -3.43 -35.13 -9.17
CA ASP A 55 -4.12 -34.72 -7.95
C ASP A 55 -5.10 -33.57 -8.20
N LEU A 56 -4.76 -32.60 -9.05
CA LEU A 56 -5.65 -31.53 -9.46
C LEU A 56 -6.85 -32.06 -10.25
N ASN A 57 -6.61 -33.03 -11.13
CA ASN A 57 -7.67 -33.69 -11.87
C ASN A 57 -8.51 -34.59 -10.97
N LYS A 58 -7.99 -35.13 -9.88
CA LYS A 58 -8.73 -36.04 -8.99
C LYS A 58 -9.56 -35.29 -7.96
N PHE A 59 -8.98 -34.26 -7.34
CA PHE A 59 -9.55 -33.59 -6.17
C PHE A 59 -10.04 -32.16 -6.45
N CYS A 60 -9.55 -31.51 -7.50
CA CYS A 60 -9.72 -30.07 -7.72
C CYS A 60 -10.26 -29.74 -9.13
N LYS A 61 -11.07 -30.63 -9.72
CA LYS A 61 -11.70 -30.40 -11.04
C LYS A 61 -12.52 -29.10 -11.03
N GLY A 62 -12.44 -28.33 -12.11
CA GLY A 62 -13.23 -27.11 -12.29
C GLY A 62 -12.62 -25.82 -11.73
N ILE A 63 -11.53 -25.87 -10.96
CA ILE A 63 -10.89 -24.66 -10.44
C ILE A 63 -10.03 -24.01 -11.53
N ARG A 64 -10.37 -22.79 -11.96
CA ARG A 64 -9.64 -22.06 -13.04
C ARG A 64 -8.35 -21.37 -12.56
N SER A 65 -8.36 -20.79 -11.35
CA SER A 65 -7.26 -19.96 -10.83
C SER A 65 -6.16 -20.78 -10.13
N GLY A 66 -4.89 -20.49 -10.43
CA GLY A 66 -3.74 -21.20 -9.84
C GLY A 66 -3.63 -21.11 -8.31
N LEU A 67 -4.06 -19.99 -7.71
CA LEU A 67 -4.10 -19.81 -6.25
C LEU A 67 -5.18 -20.69 -5.60
N ASN A 68 -6.37 -20.72 -6.19
CA ASN A 68 -7.47 -21.58 -5.72
C ASN A 68 -7.15 -23.07 -5.85
N LYS A 69 -6.30 -23.44 -6.82
CA LYS A 69 -5.78 -24.82 -6.97
C LYS A 69 -4.88 -25.22 -5.81
N ALA A 70 -3.95 -24.36 -5.38
CA ALA A 70 -3.09 -24.62 -4.23
C ALA A 70 -3.90 -24.78 -2.93
N LYS A 71 -4.91 -23.92 -2.70
CA LYS A 71 -5.82 -24.05 -1.56
C LYS A 71 -6.62 -25.36 -1.57
N CYS A 72 -7.15 -25.74 -2.73
CA CYS A 72 -7.86 -27.01 -2.86
C CYS A 72 -6.94 -28.21 -2.55
N LEU A 73 -5.74 -28.23 -3.11
CA LEU A 73 -4.77 -29.29 -2.86
C LEU A 73 -4.43 -29.41 -1.37
N LYS A 74 -4.21 -28.28 -0.66
CA LYS A 74 -3.98 -28.29 0.80
C LYS A 74 -5.11 -28.95 1.59
N LYS A 75 -6.38 -28.83 1.17
CA LYS A 75 -7.51 -29.53 1.82
C LYS A 75 -7.46 -31.05 1.64
N HIS A 76 -6.74 -31.53 0.63
CA HIS A 76 -6.56 -32.94 0.34
C HIS A 76 -5.15 -33.44 0.66
N ASP A 77 -4.35 -32.69 1.44
CA ASP A 77 -2.92 -32.94 1.65
C ASP A 77 -2.62 -34.42 1.93
N SER A 78 -3.34 -35.07 2.83
CA SER A 78 -3.11 -36.48 3.17
C SER A 78 -3.22 -37.45 1.98
N LYS A 79 -4.04 -37.12 0.97
CA LYS A 79 -4.33 -37.94 -0.22
C LYS A 79 -3.50 -37.57 -1.46
N LEU A 80 -2.63 -36.56 -1.37
CA LEU A 80 -1.79 -36.12 -2.49
C LEU A 80 -0.57 -37.01 -2.71
N ALA A 81 -0.10 -37.06 -3.96
CA ALA A 81 1.17 -37.68 -4.32
C ALA A 81 2.35 -36.97 -3.65
N SER A 82 3.43 -37.71 -3.38
CA SER A 82 4.63 -37.20 -2.70
C SER A 82 5.23 -35.98 -3.40
N ASP A 83 5.29 -36.01 -4.73
CA ASP A 83 5.86 -34.91 -5.51
C ASP A 83 4.96 -33.67 -5.51
N CYS A 84 3.63 -33.86 -5.48
CA CYS A 84 2.70 -32.75 -5.33
C CYS A 84 2.80 -32.12 -3.93
N LYS A 85 2.92 -32.93 -2.87
CA LYS A 85 3.17 -32.44 -1.50
C LYS A 85 4.44 -31.61 -1.41
N LYS A 86 5.53 -32.09 -2.03
CA LYS A 86 6.81 -31.37 -2.07
C LYS A 86 6.65 -30.02 -2.81
N ALA A 87 6.02 -30.02 -3.98
CA ALA A 87 5.76 -28.80 -4.73
C ALA A 87 4.82 -27.81 -4.03
N LEU A 88 3.88 -28.29 -3.21
CA LEU A 88 3.03 -27.43 -2.38
C LEU A 88 3.80 -26.77 -1.23
N LYS A 89 4.77 -27.47 -0.65
CA LYS A 89 5.61 -26.95 0.43
C LYS A 89 6.61 -25.90 -0.04
N THR A 90 6.99 -25.92 -1.32
CA THR A 90 7.86 -24.88 -1.90
C THR A 90 7.12 -23.59 -2.21
N LEU A 91 5.79 -23.58 -2.17
CA LEU A 91 5.03 -22.35 -2.34
C LEU A 91 5.17 -21.46 -1.09
N PRO A 92 5.38 -20.14 -1.25
CA PRO A 92 5.29 -19.23 -0.14
C PRO A 92 3.92 -19.36 0.53
N ALA A 93 3.89 -19.29 1.86
CA ALA A 93 2.64 -19.25 2.62
C ALA A 93 1.75 -18.16 2.02
N GLU A 94 0.57 -18.55 1.52
CA GLU A 94 -0.35 -17.58 0.95
C GLU A 94 -0.80 -16.61 2.04
N PRO A 95 -0.98 -15.32 1.72
CA PRO A 95 -1.81 -14.49 2.56
C PRO A 95 -3.24 -15.08 2.52
N GLU A 96 -3.85 -15.22 3.69
CA GLU A 96 -5.25 -15.64 3.86
C GLU A 96 -6.14 -14.90 2.85
N SER A 97 -7.11 -15.58 2.21
CA SER A 97 -8.04 -14.86 1.31
C SER A 97 -8.76 -13.78 2.08
N GLY A 98 -8.60 -12.54 1.62
CA GLY A 98 -9.25 -11.37 2.15
C GLY A 98 -8.72 -10.13 1.44
N SER A 99 -9.43 -9.02 1.56
CA SER A 99 -8.89 -7.72 1.17
C SER A 99 -7.64 -7.39 1.98
N VAL A 100 -6.86 -6.41 1.53
CA VAL A 100 -5.65 -5.96 2.25
C VAL A 100 -6.01 -5.54 3.69
N GLU A 101 -7.19 -4.95 3.86
CA GLU A 101 -7.75 -4.55 5.15
C GLU A 101 -8.09 -5.76 6.03
N GLN A 102 -8.70 -6.80 5.47
CA GLN A 102 -9.02 -8.02 6.22
C GLN A 102 -7.74 -8.75 6.67
N GLN A 103 -6.71 -8.76 5.83
CA GLN A 103 -5.41 -9.34 6.19
C GLN A 103 -4.71 -8.51 7.27
N ALA A 104 -4.76 -7.18 7.16
CA ALA A 104 -4.23 -6.27 8.17
C ALA A 104 -4.97 -6.41 9.51
N GLY A 105 -6.30 -6.48 9.48
CA GLY A 105 -7.15 -6.71 10.65
C GLY A 105 -6.85 -8.04 11.33
N ALA A 106 -6.75 -9.13 10.56
CA ALA A 106 -6.38 -10.45 11.08
C ALA A 106 -4.98 -10.47 11.71
N ALA A 107 -3.99 -9.84 11.08
CA ALA A 107 -2.65 -9.71 11.62
C ALA A 107 -2.63 -8.90 12.93
N LEU A 108 -3.37 -7.78 12.96
CA LEU A 108 -3.50 -6.92 14.14
C LEU A 108 -4.16 -7.67 15.30
N GLN A 109 -5.30 -8.30 15.05
CA GLN A 109 -6.05 -9.08 16.04
C GLN A 109 -5.20 -10.20 16.64
N LYS A 110 -4.41 -10.89 15.81
CA LYS A 110 -3.52 -11.96 16.26
C LYS A 110 -2.38 -11.45 17.14
N ALA A 111 -1.72 -10.37 16.74
CA ALA A 111 -0.53 -9.87 17.44
C ALA A 111 -0.85 -9.00 18.66
N CYS A 112 -2.03 -8.37 18.67
CA CYS A 112 -2.45 -7.41 19.68
C CYS A 112 -3.60 -7.91 20.56
N LYS A 113 -3.94 -9.19 20.54
CA LYS A 113 -5.10 -9.74 21.27
C LYS A 113 -5.18 -9.27 22.72
N ASP A 114 -4.08 -9.43 23.47
CA ASP A 114 -4.05 -9.07 24.89
C ASP A 114 -4.07 -7.55 25.11
N ASP A 115 -3.38 -6.79 24.24
CA ASP A 115 -3.38 -5.34 24.29
C ASP A 115 -4.76 -4.76 23.92
N ILE A 116 -5.47 -5.38 22.98
CA ILE A 116 -6.84 -5.03 22.60
C ILE A 116 -7.77 -5.25 23.80
N SER A 117 -7.68 -6.40 24.46
CA SER A 117 -8.49 -6.67 25.64
C SER A 117 -8.18 -5.75 26.82
N LYS A 118 -6.93 -5.31 26.99
CA LYS A 118 -6.53 -4.42 28.10
C LYS A 118 -6.84 -2.94 27.86
N PHE A 119 -6.66 -2.45 26.63
CA PHE A 119 -6.68 -1.02 26.34
C PHE A 119 -7.79 -0.59 25.37
N CYS A 120 -8.39 -1.54 24.64
CA CYS A 120 -9.34 -1.26 23.56
C CYS A 120 -10.57 -2.18 23.64
N GLU A 121 -10.98 -2.56 24.84
CA GLU A 121 -12.19 -3.35 25.07
C GLU A 121 -13.42 -2.60 24.55
N GLY A 122 -14.37 -3.32 23.97
CA GLY A 122 -15.60 -2.75 23.40
C GLY A 122 -15.45 -2.07 22.04
N VAL A 123 -14.26 -2.03 21.46
CA VAL A 123 -14.07 -1.51 20.09
C VAL A 123 -14.44 -2.60 19.08
N GLU A 124 -15.44 -2.37 18.23
CA GLU A 124 -15.98 -3.44 17.38
C GLU A 124 -15.19 -3.67 16.08
N SER A 125 -14.67 -2.61 15.44
CA SER A 125 -14.01 -2.74 14.13
C SER A 125 -12.48 -2.75 14.23
N ASP A 126 -11.83 -3.53 13.36
CA ASP A 126 -10.36 -3.62 13.29
C ASP A 126 -9.71 -2.26 13.01
N LEU A 127 -10.34 -1.42 12.19
CA LEU A 127 -9.90 -0.05 11.93
C LEU A 127 -9.92 0.81 13.21
N LYS A 128 -11.01 0.74 13.99
CA LYS A 128 -11.11 1.47 15.27
C LYS A 128 -10.12 0.91 16.29
N LYS A 129 -9.89 -0.41 16.33
CA LYS A 129 -8.89 -1.05 17.19
C LYS A 129 -7.49 -0.57 16.86
N GLY A 130 -7.13 -0.49 15.58
CA GLY A 130 -5.85 0.07 15.13
C GLY A 130 -5.64 1.51 15.63
N LYS A 131 -6.66 2.36 15.52
CA LYS A 131 -6.63 3.74 16.05
C LYS A 131 -6.47 3.78 17.57
N CYS A 132 -7.17 2.92 18.31
CA CYS A 132 -7.06 2.84 19.76
C CYS A 132 -5.67 2.37 20.21
N LEU A 133 -5.13 1.32 19.60
CA LEU A 133 -3.79 0.81 19.89
C LEU A 133 -2.73 1.88 19.59
N LYS A 134 -2.90 2.66 18.53
CA LYS A 134 -1.99 3.76 18.20
C LYS A 134 -1.90 4.82 19.29
N LYS A 135 -3.00 5.12 20.00
CA LYS A 135 -3.00 6.03 21.15
C LYS A 135 -2.26 5.47 22.36
N ASN A 136 -2.16 4.15 22.46
CA ASN A 136 -1.53 3.43 23.55
C ASN A 136 -0.15 2.86 23.16
N GLU A 137 0.44 3.30 22.05
CA GLU A 137 1.62 2.67 21.42
C GLU A 137 2.82 2.50 22.36
N SER A 138 3.00 3.41 23.32
CA SER A 138 4.10 3.38 24.30
C SER A 138 3.97 2.27 25.35
N ILE A 139 2.78 1.72 25.55
CA ILE A 139 2.49 0.70 26.58
C ILE A 139 2.05 -0.64 25.97
N LEU A 140 2.07 -0.76 24.63
CA LEU A 140 1.76 -2.01 23.96
C LEU A 140 2.87 -3.04 24.14
N SER A 141 2.50 -4.32 24.03
CA SER A 141 3.49 -5.39 23.91
C SER A 141 4.42 -5.19 22.71
N PRO A 142 5.69 -5.64 22.77
CA PRO A 142 6.64 -5.49 21.66
C PRO A 142 6.15 -6.11 20.35
N GLY A 143 5.43 -7.25 20.43
CA GLY A 143 4.85 -7.93 19.28
C GLY A 143 3.72 -7.11 18.62
N CYS A 144 2.84 -6.53 19.45
CA CYS A 144 1.77 -5.68 18.96
C CYS A 144 2.31 -4.37 18.37
N ALA A 145 3.20 -3.67 19.07
CA ALA A 145 3.81 -2.42 18.59
C ALA A 145 4.53 -2.61 17.25
N LYS A 146 5.26 -3.73 17.09
CA LYS A 146 5.91 -4.08 15.82
C LYS A 146 4.89 -4.30 14.71
N THR A 147 3.81 -5.03 15.00
CA THR A 147 2.77 -5.34 14.01
C THR A 147 2.04 -4.06 13.59
N LEU A 148 1.63 -3.24 14.56
CA LEU A 148 0.96 -1.95 14.34
C LEU A 148 1.78 -1.02 13.43
N LYS A 149 3.11 -0.97 13.60
CA LYS A 149 4.02 -0.18 12.74
C LYS A 149 4.18 -0.75 11.32
N SER A 150 3.91 -2.03 11.13
CA SER A 150 4.04 -2.72 9.84
C SER A 150 2.75 -2.76 9.02
N LEU A 151 1.63 -2.33 9.60
CA LEU A 151 0.35 -2.34 8.88
C LEU A 151 0.33 -1.28 7.78
N PRO A 152 -0.35 -1.57 6.65
CA PRO A 152 -0.61 -0.57 5.64
C PRO A 152 -1.43 0.58 6.25
N PRO A 153 -1.26 1.83 5.76
CA PRO A 153 -2.11 2.93 6.17
C PRO A 153 -3.58 2.55 5.90
N PRO A 154 -4.51 2.89 6.81
CA PRO A 154 -5.92 2.65 6.55
C PRO A 154 -6.30 3.37 5.25
N PRO A 155 -7.22 2.80 4.44
CA PRO A 155 -7.88 3.57 3.39
C PRO A 155 -8.38 4.87 4.02
N GLN A 156 -8.02 6.01 3.44
CA GLN A 156 -8.40 7.30 3.99
C GLN A 156 -9.92 7.42 3.88
N GLU A 157 -10.64 7.06 4.95
CA GLU A 157 -12.01 7.54 5.13
C GLU A 157 -11.91 9.06 5.19
N ASP A 158 -12.73 9.74 4.38
CA ASP A 158 -12.73 11.19 4.16
C ASP A 158 -12.94 11.94 5.48
N THR A 159 -11.89 12.08 6.28
CA THR A 159 -11.91 12.96 7.44
C THR A 159 -11.96 14.39 6.91
N PRO A 160 -12.88 15.23 7.40
CA PRO A 160 -12.97 16.62 6.99
C PRO A 160 -11.86 17.43 7.69
N GLU A 161 -10.58 17.11 7.45
CA GLU A 161 -9.49 17.99 7.83
C GLU A 161 -8.43 18.05 6.73
N LYS A 162 -8.43 19.22 6.08
CA LYS A 162 -7.35 19.84 5.29
C LYS A 162 -6.84 19.05 4.08
N GLY A 163 -7.60 19.20 3.01
CA GLY A 163 -7.04 19.69 1.75
C GLY A 163 -6.44 18.66 0.79
N SER A 164 -7.09 18.59 -0.38
CA SER A 164 -6.51 18.22 -1.68
C SER A 164 -6.25 16.73 -1.93
N SER A 165 -7.20 16.08 -2.61
CA SER A 165 -7.08 15.69 -4.04
C SER A 165 -8.21 14.72 -4.40
N GLY A 166 -9.37 15.24 -4.81
CA GLY A 166 -10.52 14.43 -5.23
C GLY A 166 -11.77 15.28 -5.51
N ARG A 167 -12.80 14.64 -6.10
CA ARG A 167 -14.11 15.22 -6.49
C ARG A 167 -14.69 16.24 -5.49
N GLN A 168 -14.50 16.01 -4.18
CA GLN A 168 -14.99 16.90 -3.11
C GLN A 168 -14.34 18.30 -3.10
N GLY A 169 -13.11 18.44 -3.62
CA GLY A 169 -12.43 19.74 -3.70
C GLY A 169 -12.99 20.65 -4.80
N VAL A 170 -13.52 20.06 -5.87
CA VAL A 170 -14.09 20.78 -7.02
C VAL A 170 -15.37 21.51 -6.62
N GLU A 171 -16.23 20.80 -5.89
CA GLU A 171 -17.51 21.30 -5.40
C GLU A 171 -17.33 22.48 -4.42
N ALA A 172 -16.42 22.32 -3.44
CA ALA A 172 -16.08 23.39 -2.50
C ALA A 172 -15.43 24.60 -3.19
N ALA A 173 -14.60 24.38 -4.21
CA ALA A 173 -13.97 25.46 -4.98
C ALA A 173 -15.00 26.26 -5.80
N LEU A 174 -15.94 25.56 -6.45
CA LEU A 174 -17.03 26.19 -7.20
C LEU A 174 -17.95 26.99 -6.27
N GLN A 175 -18.39 26.43 -5.14
CA GLN A 175 -19.26 27.16 -4.23
C GLN A 175 -18.59 28.37 -3.60
N LYS A 176 -17.29 28.29 -3.33
CA LYS A 176 -16.54 29.39 -2.73
C LYS A 176 -16.33 30.55 -3.69
N THR A 177 -15.97 30.25 -4.94
CA THR A 177 -15.56 31.29 -5.90
C THR A 177 -16.67 31.68 -6.88
N CYS A 178 -17.55 30.75 -7.23
CA CYS A 178 -18.64 30.95 -8.20
C CYS A 178 -20.00 31.20 -7.53
N LYS A 179 -20.06 31.50 -6.23
CA LYS A 179 -21.33 31.63 -5.49
C LYS A 179 -22.32 32.59 -6.15
N ASP A 180 -21.84 33.77 -6.53
CA ASP A 180 -22.67 34.83 -7.08
C ASP A 180 -23.07 34.52 -8.53
N ASP A 181 -22.15 33.93 -9.30
CA ASP A 181 -22.41 33.46 -10.66
C ASP A 181 -23.42 32.30 -10.68
N ILE A 182 -23.30 31.33 -9.78
CA ILE A 182 -24.27 30.23 -9.60
C ILE A 182 -25.64 30.80 -9.25
N SER A 183 -25.67 31.79 -8.35
CA SER A 183 -26.91 32.46 -7.95
C SER A 183 -27.51 33.30 -9.08
N LYS A 184 -26.71 33.77 -10.03
CA LYS A 184 -27.18 34.60 -11.14
C LYS A 184 -27.62 33.77 -12.34
N PHE A 185 -26.85 32.75 -12.73
CA PHE A 185 -27.01 31.99 -13.96
C PHE A 185 -27.58 30.58 -13.76
N CYS A 186 -27.33 29.94 -12.61
CA CYS A 186 -27.62 28.52 -12.40
C CYS A 186 -28.68 28.26 -11.30
N LYS A 187 -29.64 29.18 -11.14
CA LYS A 187 -30.73 29.05 -10.15
C LYS A 187 -31.54 27.77 -10.40
N GLY A 188 -31.68 26.93 -9.37
CA GLY A 188 -32.49 25.71 -9.42
C GLY A 188 -31.77 24.46 -9.94
N ILE A 189 -30.46 24.53 -10.21
CA ILE A 189 -29.66 23.37 -10.63
C ILE A 189 -29.05 22.70 -9.39
N GLU A 190 -29.19 21.37 -9.32
CA GLU A 190 -28.59 20.55 -8.26
C GLU A 190 -27.07 20.75 -8.19
N PHE A 191 -26.59 20.97 -6.97
CA PHE A 191 -25.20 21.24 -6.65
C PHE A 191 -24.30 20.06 -7.06
N GLY A 192 -23.14 20.36 -7.66
CA GLY A 192 -22.20 19.37 -8.19
C GLY A 192 -21.99 19.45 -9.71
N LEU A 193 -21.88 18.31 -10.39
CA LEU A 193 -21.49 18.22 -11.80
C LEU A 193 -22.39 19.03 -12.74
N LYS A 194 -23.71 19.06 -12.48
CA LYS A 194 -24.68 19.80 -13.29
C LYS A 194 -24.47 21.32 -13.23
N GLN A 195 -24.06 21.86 -12.08
CA GLN A 195 -23.72 23.28 -11.96
C GLN A 195 -22.41 23.63 -12.67
N GLY A 196 -21.42 22.73 -12.68
CA GLY A 196 -20.22 22.91 -13.49
C GLY A 196 -20.54 23.09 -14.97
N SER A 197 -21.46 22.27 -15.51
CA SER A 197 -21.93 22.41 -16.89
C SER A 197 -22.66 23.73 -17.16
N CYS A 198 -23.58 24.14 -16.29
CA CYS A 198 -24.27 25.43 -16.43
C CYS A 198 -23.30 26.63 -16.40
N LEU A 199 -22.30 26.61 -15.52
CA LEU A 199 -21.29 27.66 -15.47
C LEU A 199 -20.47 27.71 -16.76
N MET A 200 -20.13 26.57 -17.35
CA MET A 200 -19.44 26.53 -18.65
C MET A 200 -20.28 27.12 -19.79
N GLU A 201 -21.60 26.96 -19.76
CA GLU A 201 -22.49 27.56 -20.76
C GLU A 201 -22.58 29.10 -20.65
N ASN A 202 -22.23 29.65 -19.48
CA ASN A 202 -22.28 31.09 -19.20
C ASN A 202 -20.88 31.70 -19.03
N GLU A 203 -19.82 31.02 -19.48
CA GLU A 203 -18.41 31.36 -19.18
C GLU A 203 -18.05 32.83 -19.46
N SER A 204 -18.57 33.40 -20.55
CA SER A 204 -18.31 34.79 -20.97
C SER A 204 -18.93 35.84 -20.05
N GLU A 205 -19.91 35.45 -19.23
CA GLU A 205 -20.61 36.34 -18.30
C GLU A 205 -20.29 36.05 -16.84
N LEU A 206 -19.44 35.05 -16.57
CA LEU A 206 -18.96 34.73 -15.23
C LEU A 206 -18.00 35.79 -14.70
N SER A 207 -17.92 35.91 -13.38
CA SER A 207 -16.84 36.63 -12.73
C SER A 207 -15.46 36.07 -13.10
N ASP A 208 -14.45 36.94 -13.17
CA ASP A 208 -13.06 36.53 -13.45
C ASP A 208 -12.57 35.43 -12.49
N GLY A 209 -12.98 35.50 -11.22
CA GLY A 209 -12.64 34.51 -10.21
C GLY A 209 -13.25 33.15 -10.53
N CYS A 210 -14.53 33.13 -10.91
CA CYS A 210 -15.22 31.90 -11.25
C CYS A 210 -14.70 31.30 -12.56
N ALA A 211 -14.54 32.10 -13.61
CA ALA A 211 -14.01 31.64 -14.89
C ALA A 211 -12.61 31.02 -14.75
N LYS A 212 -11.73 31.64 -13.93
CA LYS A 212 -10.41 31.07 -13.62
C LYS A 212 -10.51 29.75 -12.85
N THR A 213 -11.40 29.68 -11.87
CA THR A 213 -11.62 28.46 -11.08
C THR A 213 -12.13 27.33 -11.97
N LEU A 214 -13.11 27.58 -12.82
CA LEU A 214 -13.69 26.61 -13.76
C LEU A 214 -12.64 26.05 -14.74
N LYS A 215 -11.74 26.92 -15.25
CA LYS A 215 -10.61 26.54 -16.11
C LYS A 215 -9.54 25.71 -15.40
N SER A 216 -9.43 25.83 -14.08
CA SER A 216 -8.45 25.09 -13.27
C SER A 216 -8.94 23.70 -12.85
N LEU A 217 -10.21 23.37 -13.11
CA LEU A 217 -10.78 22.09 -12.73
C LEU A 217 -10.24 20.95 -13.62
N PRO A 218 -9.99 19.76 -13.05
CA PRO A 218 -9.62 18.60 -13.84
C PRO A 218 -10.76 18.21 -14.79
N PRO A 219 -10.46 17.67 -15.98
CA PRO A 219 -11.49 17.18 -16.89
C PRO A 219 -12.32 16.09 -16.20
N PRO A 220 -13.63 15.98 -16.48
CA PRO A 220 -14.45 14.92 -15.91
C PRO A 220 -13.84 13.57 -16.28
N ASP A 221 -13.50 12.76 -15.28
CA ASP A 221 -13.07 11.38 -15.48
C ASP A 221 -14.12 10.68 -16.33
N GLN A 222 -13.80 10.40 -17.60
CA GLN A 222 -14.65 9.55 -18.42
C GLN A 222 -14.55 8.14 -17.85
N GLU A 223 -15.51 7.78 -17.00
CA GLU A 223 -15.72 6.40 -16.62
C GLU A 223 -16.04 5.61 -17.90
N GLY A 224 -15.01 4.95 -18.45
CA GLY A 224 -15.19 3.88 -19.41
C GLY A 224 -14.66 4.06 -20.84
N VAL A 225 -13.44 4.58 -21.06
CA VAL A 225 -12.69 4.24 -22.29
C VAL A 225 -11.25 3.87 -21.97
N SER A 226 -11.00 2.57 -22.06
CA SER A 226 -9.65 2.00 -22.15
C SER A 226 -8.99 2.46 -23.45
N GLY A 227 -7.92 3.25 -23.34
CA GLY A 227 -6.79 3.16 -24.25
C GLY A 227 -6.49 4.37 -25.13
N LYS A 228 -5.29 4.92 -24.86
CA LYS A 228 -4.35 5.63 -25.75
C LYS A 228 -4.78 6.99 -26.34
N GLY A 229 -4.14 8.04 -25.85
CA GLY A 229 -3.73 9.17 -26.69
C GLY A 229 -3.72 10.53 -26.01
N GLY A 230 -2.52 11.11 -25.88
CA GLY A 230 -2.24 12.54 -26.12
C GLY A 230 -2.88 13.59 -25.23
N ALA A 231 -2.05 14.24 -24.41
CA ALA A 231 -2.30 15.59 -23.92
C ALA A 231 -2.05 16.59 -25.07
N GLY A 232 -3.03 17.44 -25.37
CA GLY A 232 -2.91 18.53 -26.34
C GLY A 232 -4.23 18.78 -27.06
N ASP A 233 -4.64 20.04 -27.13
CA ASP A 233 -5.64 20.55 -28.10
C ASP A 233 -7.13 20.34 -27.80
N TYR A 234 -7.64 20.86 -26.68
CA TYR A 234 -9.09 21.09 -26.49
C TYR A 234 -9.51 22.57 -26.43
N LEU A 235 -8.57 23.52 -26.53
CA LEU A 235 -8.85 24.97 -26.42
C LEU A 235 -8.83 25.75 -27.74
N ASN A 236 -8.81 25.09 -28.91
CA ASN A 236 -8.81 25.80 -30.20
C ASN A 236 -9.80 25.22 -31.22
N SER A 237 -11.07 25.05 -30.84
CA SER A 237 -12.13 24.67 -31.79
C SER A 237 -13.44 25.44 -31.62
N ARG A 238 -13.42 26.60 -30.96
CA ARG A 238 -14.57 27.51 -30.96
C ARG A 238 -14.10 28.93 -31.27
N LYS A 239 -14.01 29.19 -32.56
CA LYS A 239 -13.97 30.52 -33.16
C LYS A 239 -15.27 30.71 -33.92
#